data_AF-A0A524LD85-F1
#
_entry.id   AF-A0A524LD85-F1
#
_cell.length_a   1.000
_cell.length_b   1.000
_cell.length_c   1.000
_cell.angle_alpha   90.00
_cell.angle_beta   90.00
_cell.angle_gamma   90.00
#
_symmetry.space_group_name_H-M   'P 1'
#
loop_
_entity.id
_entity.type
_entity.pdbx_description
1 polymer ?
#
loop_
_entity_poly.entity_id
_entity_poly.type
_entity_poly.pdbx_seq_one_letter_code
_entity_poly.pdbx_strand_id
1 'polypeptide(L)'
;MPKTRETRPESGAEQRFLVGRRSRRAELCSALGIFAEYMRGLRALHFVGPCVTVFGSARFSEGHPWYELARELGRAIAREGWTVMTGGGPGIMEAANRGAREAGGASVGCNIT
;
A
#
# COMPACT_ATOMS: atom_id res chain seq x y z
N MET A 1 -13.65 -5.68 23.80
CA MET A 1 -12.23 -5.32 23.58
C MET A 1 -12.18 -4.03 22.76
N PRO A 2 -11.39 -3.03 23.17
CA PRO A 2 -11.41 -1.71 22.54
C PRO A 2 -10.80 -1.79 21.13
N LYS A 3 -11.54 -1.30 20.12
CA LYS A 3 -11.05 -1.23 18.74
C LYS A 3 -9.88 -0.24 18.67
N THR A 4 -8.74 -0.73 18.20
CA THR A 4 -7.54 0.04 17.88
C THR A 4 -7.92 1.20 16.96
N ARG A 5 -7.53 2.42 17.31
CA ARG A 5 -7.81 3.64 16.55
C ARG A 5 -7.25 3.52 15.13
N GLU A 6 -8.13 3.37 14.14
CA GLU A 6 -7.79 3.63 12.74
C GLU A 6 -7.40 5.11 12.63
N THR A 7 -6.13 5.37 12.34
CA THR A 7 -5.64 6.70 11.98
C THR A 7 -6.20 7.06 10.61
N ARG A 8 -7.34 7.75 10.62
CA ARG A 8 -7.97 8.35 9.44
C ARG A 8 -6.99 9.38 8.84
N PRO A 9 -6.79 9.41 7.51
CA PRO A 9 -6.08 10.50 6.86
C PRO A 9 -6.61 11.85 7.33
N GLU A 10 -5.72 12.81 7.61
CA GLU A 10 -6.14 14.18 7.84
C GLU A 10 -6.71 14.76 6.54
N SER A 11 -8.01 14.58 6.33
CA SER A 11 -8.76 15.07 5.16
C SER A 11 -8.54 16.57 4.88
N GLY A 12 -8.10 17.34 5.88
CA GLY A 12 -7.76 18.74 5.73
C GLY A 12 -6.43 19.04 5.04
N ALA A 13 -5.42 18.15 5.09
CA ALA A 13 -4.10 18.42 4.50
C ALA A 13 -4.12 18.32 2.96
N GLU A 14 -4.70 17.25 2.42
CA GLU A 14 -4.89 17.08 0.98
C GLU A 14 -5.83 18.15 0.40
N GLN A 15 -6.94 18.44 1.10
CA GLN A 15 -7.85 19.53 0.68
C GLN A 15 -7.12 20.88 0.68
N ARG A 16 -6.29 21.19 1.68
CA ARG A 16 -5.45 22.41 1.70
C ARG A 16 -4.40 22.45 0.60
N PHE A 17 -3.91 21.28 0.15
CA PHE A 17 -2.97 21.18 -0.96
C PHE A 17 -3.67 21.47 -2.31
N LEU A 18 -4.89 20.96 -2.49
CA LEU A 18 -5.67 21.10 -3.74
C LEU A 18 -6.42 22.43 -3.87
N VAL A 19 -6.61 23.17 -2.78
CA VAL A 19 -7.30 24.47 -2.77
C VAL A 19 -6.34 25.59 -3.21
N GLY A 20 -6.22 25.79 -4.53
CA GLY A 20 -5.83 27.04 -5.16
C GLY A 20 -4.43 27.61 -4.84
N ARG A 21 -4.30 28.94 -4.92
CA ARG A 21 -3.02 29.66 -4.79
C ARG A 21 -2.45 29.56 -3.37
N ARG A 22 -1.32 28.87 -3.22
CA ARG A 22 -0.53 28.84 -1.98
C ARG A 22 0.66 29.80 -2.07
N SER A 23 1.27 30.09 -0.92
CA SER A 23 2.46 30.95 -0.89
C SER A 23 3.65 30.25 -1.55
N ARG A 24 4.55 31.02 -2.20
CA ARG A 24 5.76 30.46 -2.85
C ARG A 24 6.61 29.61 -1.89
N ARG A 25 6.66 29.97 -0.61
CA ARG A 25 7.37 29.21 0.43
C ARG A 25 6.66 27.89 0.76
N ALA A 26 5.34 27.90 0.85
CA ALA A 26 4.56 26.67 1.09
C ALA A 26 4.70 25.68 -0.07
N GLU A 27 4.71 26.19 -1.32
CA GLU A 27 4.96 25.38 -2.50
C GLU A 27 6.38 24.77 -2.49
N LEU A 28 7.39 25.58 -2.18
CA LEU A 28 8.77 25.07 -2.05
C LEU A 28 8.89 23.98 -0.98
N CYS A 29 8.29 24.19 0.20
CA CYS A 29 8.29 23.17 1.26
C CYS A 29 7.57 21.89 0.83
N SER A 30 6.43 21.99 0.14
CA SER A 30 5.73 20.83 -0.41
C SER A 30 6.58 20.08 -1.45
N ALA A 31 7.23 20.80 -2.37
CA ALA A 31 8.10 20.19 -3.37
C ALA A 31 9.27 19.42 -2.73
N LEU A 32 9.91 20.02 -1.72
CA LEU A 32 10.99 19.36 -0.96
C LEU A 32 10.47 18.13 -0.19
N GLY A 33 9.27 18.23 0.38
CA GLY A 33 8.59 17.11 1.05
C GLY A 33 8.35 15.95 0.10
N ILE A 34 7.69 16.19 -1.03
CA ILE A 34 7.42 15.19 -2.08
C ILE A 34 8.73 14.55 -2.56
N PHE A 35 9.77 15.35 -2.80
CA PHE A 35 11.07 14.84 -3.20
C PHE A 35 11.70 13.93 -2.12
N ALA A 36 11.58 14.30 -0.84
CA ALA A 36 12.05 13.46 0.25
C ALA A 36 11.25 12.14 0.36
N GLU A 37 9.93 12.16 0.12
CA GLU A 37 9.11 10.95 0.07
C GLU A 37 9.52 10.04 -1.09
N TYR A 38 9.73 10.61 -2.27
CA TYR A 38 10.21 9.91 -3.45
C TYR A 38 11.56 9.23 -3.18
N MET A 39 12.52 9.95 -2.60
CA MET A 39 13.84 9.39 -2.22
C MET A 39 13.76 8.30 -1.16
N ARG A 40 12.80 8.39 -0.23
CA ARG A 40 12.52 7.33 0.75
C ARG A 40 11.93 6.10 0.06
N GLY A 41 10.99 6.28 -0.87
CA GLY A 41 10.41 5.20 -1.68
C GLY A 41 11.46 4.47 -2.51
N LEU A 42 12.30 5.20 -3.25
CA LEU A 42 13.38 4.62 -4.05
C LEU A 42 14.34 3.77 -3.20
N ARG A 43 14.77 4.28 -2.03
CA ARG A 43 15.68 3.54 -1.14
C ARG A 43 15.04 2.29 -0.55
N ALA A 44 13.77 2.36 -0.14
CA ALA A 44 13.06 1.23 0.43
C ALA A 44 12.79 0.12 -0.61
N LEU A 45 12.47 0.51 -1.85
CA LEU A 45 12.12 -0.43 -2.91
C LEU A 45 13.32 -0.89 -3.75
N HIS A 46 14.49 -0.27 -3.59
CA HIS A 46 15.71 -0.61 -4.35
C HIS A 46 16.09 -2.10 -4.27
N PHE A 47 15.79 -2.77 -3.16
CA PHE A 47 16.12 -4.17 -2.94
C PHE A 47 14.93 -5.12 -3.13
N VAL A 48 13.79 -4.61 -3.58
CA VAL A 48 12.66 -5.46 -3.95
C VAL A 48 13.03 -6.14 -5.26
N GLY A 49 13.19 -7.47 -5.22
CA GLY A 49 13.46 -8.29 -6.38
C GLY A 49 12.29 -8.30 -7.38
N PRO A 50 12.22 -9.29 -8.29
CA PRO A 50 11.09 -9.45 -9.21
C PRO A 50 9.76 -9.38 -8.44
N CYS A 51 8.88 -8.48 -8.87
CA CYS A 51 7.71 -8.09 -8.10
C CYS A 51 6.46 -8.07 -8.96
N VAL A 52 5.36 -8.60 -8.41
CA VAL A 52 4.02 -8.52 -8.99
C VAL A 52 3.16 -7.64 -8.09
N THR A 53 2.59 -6.58 -8.68
CA THR A 53 1.66 -5.70 -7.96
C THR A 53 0.23 -6.20 -8.14
N VAL A 54 -0.47 -6.42 -7.02
CA VAL A 54 -1.88 -6.87 -7.01
C VAL A 54 -2.77 -5.72 -6.54
N PHE A 55 -3.79 -5.42 -7.35
CA PHE A 55 -4.83 -4.44 -7.01
C PHE A 55 -6.18 -5.12 -6.86
N GLY A 56 -7.04 -4.57 -6.00
CA GLY A 56 -8.41 -5.02 -5.88
C GLY A 56 -9.19 -4.30 -4.80
N SER A 57 -10.46 -4.66 -4.68
CA SER A 57 -11.41 -4.03 -3.77
C SER A 57 -11.00 -4.17 -2.30
N ALA A 58 -11.09 -3.07 -1.56
CA ALA A 58 -10.89 -3.03 -0.12
C ALA A 58 -12.09 -3.59 0.69
N ARG A 59 -13.16 -4.04 0.01
CA ARG A 59 -14.47 -4.29 0.63
C ARG A 59 -14.82 -5.77 0.81
N PHE A 60 -14.05 -6.69 0.23
CA PHE A 60 -14.31 -8.12 0.37
C PHE A 60 -13.59 -8.65 1.60
N SER A 61 -14.29 -9.30 2.53
CA SER A 61 -13.71 -9.88 3.74
C SER A 61 -13.27 -11.33 3.54
N GLU A 62 -12.53 -11.86 4.52
CA GLU A 62 -12.20 -13.30 4.61
C GLU A 62 -13.46 -14.16 4.48
N GLY A 63 -13.37 -15.27 3.73
CA GLY A 63 -14.50 -16.12 3.35
C GLY A 63 -15.24 -15.70 2.07
N HIS A 64 -15.05 -14.49 1.54
CA HIS A 64 -15.59 -14.12 0.23
C HIS A 64 -14.80 -14.85 -0.89
N PRO A 65 -15.45 -15.38 -1.95
CA PRO A 65 -14.74 -16.10 -3.02
C PRO A 65 -13.55 -15.32 -3.62
N TRP A 66 -13.74 -14.02 -3.88
CA TRP A 66 -12.65 -13.16 -4.37
C TRP A 66 -11.51 -12.95 -3.38
N TYR A 67 -11.80 -12.93 -2.08
CA TYR A 67 -10.77 -12.83 -1.05
C TYR A 67 -9.91 -14.10 -1.06
N GLU A 68 -10.54 -15.27 -1.04
CA GLU A 68 -9.81 -16.54 -1.05
C GLU A 68 -9.01 -16.74 -2.34
N LEU A 69 -9.58 -16.36 -3.49
CA LEU A 69 -8.86 -16.39 -4.78
C LEU A 69 -7.62 -15.48 -4.75
N ALA A 70 -7.75 -14.27 -4.20
CA ALA A 70 -6.61 -13.35 -4.08
C ALA A 70 -5.53 -13.87 -3.12
N ARG A 71 -5.93 -14.54 -2.04
CA ARG A 71 -5.02 -15.21 -1.10
C ARG A 71 -4.29 -16.37 -1.77
N GLU A 72 -4.98 -17.17 -2.57
CA GLU A 72 -4.37 -18.25 -3.35
C GLU A 72 -3.40 -17.71 -4.41
N LEU A 73 -3.79 -16.65 -5.13
CA LEU A 73 -2.93 -15.95 -6.07
C LEU A 73 -1.65 -15.45 -5.39
N GLY A 74 -1.76 -14.84 -4.21
CA GLY A 74 -0.61 -14.38 -3.42
C GLY A 74 0.34 -15.52 -3.06
N ARG A 75 -0.20 -16.68 -2.64
CA ARG A 75 0.61 -17.89 -2.38
C ARG A 75 1.31 -18.38 -3.65
N ALA A 76 0.62 -18.40 -4.79
CA ALA A 76 1.17 -18.88 -6.05
C ALA A 76 2.33 -17.99 -6.52
N ILE A 77 2.15 -16.67 -6.51
CA ILE A 77 3.20 -15.69 -6.87
C ILE A 77 4.44 -15.88 -5.98
N ALA A 78 4.24 -15.99 -4.66
CA ALA A 78 5.33 -16.19 -3.71
C ALA A 78 6.09 -17.51 -3.92
N ARG A 79 5.39 -18.60 -4.27
CA ARG A 79 6.01 -19.91 -4.54
C ARG A 79 6.90 -19.89 -5.78
N GLU A 80 6.59 -19.05 -6.75
CA GLU A 80 7.44 -18.82 -7.94
C GLU A 80 8.65 -17.91 -7.63
N GLY A 81 8.84 -17.47 -6.39
CA GLY A 81 9.96 -16.63 -5.98
C GLY A 81 9.78 -15.14 -6.23
N TRP A 82 8.57 -14.70 -6.54
CA TRP A 82 8.26 -13.28 -6.77
C TRP A 82 7.80 -12.59 -5.48
N THR A 83 8.12 -11.32 -5.35
CA THR A 83 7.57 -10.45 -4.29
C THR A 83 6.15 -10.04 -4.65
N VAL A 84 5.23 -10.11 -3.68
CA VAL A 84 3.89 -9.55 -3.83
C VAL A 84 3.87 -8.13 -3.28
N MET A 85 3.38 -7.18 -4.07
CA MET A 85 3.20 -5.79 -3.66
C MET A 85 1.74 -5.37 -3.80
N THR A 86 1.22 -4.61 -2.84
CA THR A 86 -0.14 -4.04 -2.89
C THR A 86 -0.16 -2.62 -2.33
N GLY A 87 -1.33 -1.99 -2.32
CA GLY A 87 -1.55 -0.73 -1.60
C GLY A 87 -1.62 -0.88 -0.08
N GLY A 88 -1.50 -2.10 0.48
CA GLY A 88 -1.48 -2.33 1.93
C GLY A 88 -2.82 -2.12 2.66
N GLY A 89 -3.91 -1.84 1.93
CA GLY A 89 -5.26 -1.71 2.48
C GLY A 89 -5.95 -3.08 2.70
N PRO A 90 -7.18 -3.07 3.23
CA PRO A 90 -7.92 -4.30 3.52
C PRO A 90 -8.41 -5.00 2.25
N GLY A 91 -9.11 -6.11 2.42
CA GLY A 91 -9.77 -6.86 1.36
C GLY A 91 -8.81 -7.58 0.42
N ILE A 92 -8.97 -7.41 -0.89
CA ILE A 92 -8.17 -8.15 -1.89
C ILE A 92 -6.68 -7.88 -1.74
N MET A 93 -6.29 -6.64 -1.40
CA MET A 93 -4.89 -6.27 -1.16
C MET A 93 -4.32 -7.02 0.06
N GLU A 94 -5.05 -7.03 1.16
CA GLU A 94 -4.65 -7.76 2.35
C GLU A 94 -4.61 -9.27 2.09
N ALA A 95 -5.59 -9.83 1.37
CA ALA A 95 -5.63 -11.23 0.99
C ALA A 95 -4.37 -11.65 0.20
N ALA A 96 -3.99 -10.88 -0.82
CA ALA A 96 -2.81 -11.16 -1.64
C ALA A 96 -1.51 -11.10 -0.81
N ASN A 97 -1.34 -10.06 0.01
CA ASN A 97 -0.20 -9.93 0.91
C ASN A 97 -0.14 -11.07 1.94
N ARG A 98 -1.30 -11.43 2.50
CA ARG A 98 -1.43 -12.53 3.46
C ARG A 98 -1.08 -13.86 2.82
N GLY A 99 -1.57 -14.12 1.62
CA GLY A 99 -1.22 -15.31 0.84
C GLY A 99 0.29 -15.42 0.59
N ALA A 100 0.93 -14.33 0.16
CA ALA A 100 2.37 -14.31 -0.05
C ALA A 100 3.16 -14.63 1.23
N ARG A 101 2.75 -14.00 2.35
CA ARG A 101 3.38 -14.21 3.66
C ARG A 101 3.19 -15.62 4.19
N GLU A 102 2.00 -16.22 3.99
CA GLU A 102 1.71 -17.62 4.37
C GLU A 102 2.55 -18.63 3.60
N ALA A 103 2.91 -18.31 2.35
CA ALA A 103 3.84 -19.10 1.54
C ALA A 103 5.32 -18.84 1.85
N GLY A 104 5.63 -17.96 2.82
CA GLY A 104 7.01 -17.59 3.18
C GLY A 104 7.69 -16.62 2.21
N GLY A 105 6.94 -16.05 1.26
CA GLY A 105 7.46 -15.08 0.29
C GLY A 105 7.50 -13.65 0.82
N ALA A 106 8.16 -12.77 0.06
CA ALA A 106 8.20 -11.34 0.35
C ALA A 106 6.85 -10.67 0.04
N SER A 107 6.41 -9.80 0.95
CA SER A 107 5.13 -9.06 0.86
C SER A 107 5.36 -7.59 1.20
N VAL A 108 4.96 -6.69 0.30
CA VAL A 108 5.15 -5.24 0.42
C VAL A 108 3.81 -4.51 0.35
N GLY A 109 3.60 -3.53 1.22
CA GLY A 109 2.44 -2.63 1.20
C GLY A 109 2.88 -1.18 1.00
N CYS A 110 2.47 -0.58 -0.12
CA CYS A 110 2.65 0.85 -0.41
C CYS A 110 1.40 1.62 0.02
N ASN A 111 1.26 1.82 1.33
CA ASN A 111 0.08 2.48 1.87
C ASN A 111 0.06 3.98 1.60
N ILE A 112 -1.15 4.51 1.43
CA ILE A 112 -1.43 5.95 1.42
C ILE A 112 -2.04 6.32 2.77
N THR A 113 -1.57 7.43 3.35
CA THR A 113 -2.06 7.98 4.62
C THR A 113 -2.98 9.14 4.43
#